data_AF-A0A4U3MJJ0-F1
#
_entry.id   AF-A0A4U3MJJ0-F1
#
_cell.length_a   1.000
_cell.length_b   1.000
_cell.length_c   1.000
_cell.angle_alpha   90.00
_cell.angle_beta   90.00
_cell.angle_gamma   90.00
#
_symmetry.space_group_name_H-M   'P 1'
#
loop_
_entity.id
_entity.type
_entity.pdbx_description
1 polymer ?
#
loop_
_entity_poly.entity_id
_entity_poly.type
_entity_poly.pdbx_seq_one_letter_code
_entity_poly.pdbx_strand_id
1 'polypeptide(L)'
;MTVEARIRCSFCGKADTEVERIVAGPGVYICDQCVGLAVMVIEQSAALAEEGEPKPKLPMWSSLSDDEMLGHIPRVAAHIDATEADLVAWVRELRRRGVTWTKIGESLGITRQSAWERFSGEE
;
A
#
# COMPACT_ATOMS: atom_id res chain seq x y z
N MET A 1 -1.40 26.90 1.86
CA MET A 1 -0.21 26.08 2.16
C MET A 1 -0.45 24.73 1.53
N THR A 2 0.20 24.44 0.41
CA THR A 2 0.07 23.15 -0.28
C THR A 2 0.74 22.08 0.58
N VAL A 3 -0.05 21.18 1.16
CA VAL A 3 0.49 19.98 1.78
C VAL A 3 1.04 19.13 0.63
N GLU A 4 2.34 19.23 0.36
CA GLU A 4 3.03 18.24 -0.46
C GLU A 4 2.83 16.90 0.24
N ALA A 5 2.01 16.04 -0.35
CA ALA A 5 1.83 14.68 0.11
C ALA A 5 3.19 13.98 0.00
N ARG A 6 3.90 13.87 1.13
CA ARG A 6 5.20 13.21 1.17
C ARG A 6 5.00 11.72 0.91
N ILE A 7 5.51 11.25 -0.22
CA ILE A 7 5.47 9.83 -0.59
C ILE A 7 6.32 9.05 0.42
N ARG A 8 5.78 7.94 0.92
CA ARG A 8 6.48 7.06 1.87
C ARG A 8 6.54 5.64 1.34
N CYS A 9 7.68 4.98 1.53
CA CYS A 9 7.83 3.57 1.20
C CYS A 9 6.87 2.71 2.03
N SER A 10 6.05 1.87 1.39
CA SER A 10 5.08 0.99 2.03
C SER A 10 5.75 -0.07 2.92
N PHE A 11 6.99 -0.45 2.62
CA PHE A 11 7.74 -1.48 3.36
C PHE A 11 8.44 -0.96 4.61
N CYS A 12 9.13 0.20 4.55
CA CYS A 12 9.87 0.74 5.70
C CYS A 12 9.28 2.03 6.29
N GLY A 13 8.39 2.73 5.59
CA GLY A 13 7.71 3.95 6.08
C GLY A 13 8.53 5.25 5.94
N LYS A 14 9.79 5.13 5.52
CA LYS A 14 10.66 6.27 5.21
C LYS A 14 10.06 7.12 4.09
N ALA A 15 10.16 8.43 4.24
CA ALA A 15 9.79 9.39 3.20
C ALA A 15 10.79 9.34 2.03
N ASP A 16 10.36 9.84 0.88
CA ASP A 16 11.20 10.08 -0.30
C ASP A 16 12.47 10.88 0.01
N THR A 17 12.42 11.82 0.96
CA THR A 17 13.59 12.58 1.41
C THR A 17 14.61 11.77 2.23
N GLU A 18 14.27 10.57 2.67
CA GLU A 18 15.09 9.72 3.55
C GLU A 18 15.74 8.53 2.81
N VAL A 19 15.53 8.43 1.49
CA VAL A 19 15.99 7.34 0.62
C VAL A 19 16.50 7.91 -0.71
N GLU A 20 17.26 7.14 -1.47
CA GLU A 20 17.83 7.64 -2.74
C GLU A 20 16.77 7.63 -3.84
N ARG A 21 15.93 6.60 -3.90
CA ARG A 21 14.88 6.45 -4.91
C ARG A 21 13.65 5.76 -4.34
N ILE A 22 12.48 6.13 -4.86
CA ILE A 22 11.22 5.42 -4.66
C ILE A 22 10.60 5.05 -6.00
N VAL A 23 10.23 3.78 -6.14
CA VAL A 23 9.39 3.28 -7.22
C VAL A 23 7.93 3.41 -6.79
N ALA A 24 7.13 4.10 -7.60
CA ALA A 24 5.70 4.32 -7.36
C ALA A 24 4.84 3.41 -8.23
N GLY A 25 3.89 2.73 -7.62
CA GLY A 25 2.78 2.02 -8.25
C GLY A 25 1.43 2.59 -7.81
N PRO A 26 0.31 2.09 -8.35
CA PRO A 26 -1.02 2.48 -7.92
C PRO A 26 -1.27 2.17 -6.43
N GLY A 27 -1.23 3.19 -5.57
CA GLY A 27 -1.48 3.04 -4.13
C GLY A 27 -0.35 2.38 -3.34
N VAL A 28 0.83 2.18 -3.93
CA VAL A 28 1.94 1.46 -3.28
C VAL A 28 3.30 2.00 -3.72
N TYR A 29 4.26 2.01 -2.81
CA TYR A 29 5.58 2.61 -3.04
C TYR A 29 6.67 1.73 -2.41
N ILE A 30 7.80 1.54 -3.10
CA ILE A 30 8.95 0.82 -2.56
C ILE A 30 10.25 1.59 -2.81
N CYS A 31 11.06 1.77 -1.78
CA CYS A 31 12.36 2.43 -1.90
C CYS A 31 13.48 1.49 -2.35
N ASP A 32 14.58 2.06 -2.83
CA ASP A 32 15.78 1.34 -3.25
C ASP A 32 16.30 0.36 -2.18
N GLN A 33 16.35 0.77 -0.91
CA GLN A 33 16.80 -0.06 0.20
C GLN A 33 15.91 -1.29 0.42
N CYS A 34 14.58 -1.11 0.33
CA CYS A 34 13.63 -2.21 0.49
C CYS A 34 13.64 -3.16 -0.71
N VAL A 35 13.88 -2.65 -1.93
CA VAL A 35 14.11 -3.51 -3.11
C VAL A 35 15.35 -4.38 -2.87
N GLY A 36 16.47 -3.79 -2.45
CA GLY A 36 17.70 -4.55 -2.16
C GLY A 36 17.49 -5.62 -1.09
N LEU A 37 16.78 -5.28 0.00
CA LEU A 37 16.45 -6.26 1.04
C LEU A 37 15.55 -7.39 0.53
N ALA A 38 14.52 -7.06 -0.26
CA ALA A 38 13.61 -8.05 -0.82
C ALA A 38 14.33 -9.04 -1.75
N VAL A 39 15.24 -8.54 -2.60
CA VAL A 39 16.07 -9.38 -3.47
C VAL A 39 16.92 -10.34 -2.62
N MET A 40 17.63 -9.85 -1.60
CA MET A 40 18.43 -10.70 -0.71
C MET A 40 17.59 -11.80 -0.03
N VAL A 41 16.41 -11.46 0.50
CA VAL A 41 15.54 -12.46 1.16
C VAL A 41 15.08 -13.52 0.17
N ILE A 42 14.73 -13.14 -1.06
CA ILE A 42 14.28 -14.07 -2.10
C ILE A 42 15.43 -14.97 -2.55
N GLU A 43 16.62 -14.42 -2.80
CA GLU A 43 17.81 -15.17 -3.20
C GLU A 43 18.25 -16.15 -2.12
N GLN A 44 18.28 -15.72 -0.85
CA GLN A 44 18.60 -16.59 0.27
C GLN A 44 17.56 -17.70 0.43
N SER A 45 16.27 -17.39 0.25
CA SER A 45 15.22 -18.41 0.28
C SER A 45 15.34 -19.44 -0.86
N ALA A 46 15.85 -19.02 -2.03
CA ALA A 46 16.12 -19.93 -3.14
C ALA A 46 17.32 -20.84 -2.85
N ALA A 47 18.39 -20.32 -2.24
CA ALA A 47 19.55 -21.10 -1.82
C ALA A 47 19.21 -22.11 -0.71
N LEU A 48 18.45 -21.68 0.31
CA LEU A 48 18.03 -22.52 1.43
C LEU A 48 16.98 -23.57 1.06
N ALA A 49 16.24 -23.38 -0.03
CA ALA A 49 15.33 -24.38 -0.57
C ALA A 49 16.06 -25.63 -1.08
N GLU A 50 17.34 -25.54 -1.40
CA GLU A 50 18.19 -26.71 -1.73
C GLU A 50 18.69 -27.45 -0.48
N GLU A 51 18.73 -26.79 0.68
CA GLU A 51 19.26 -27.34 1.94
C GLU A 51 18.18 -27.80 2.94
N GLY A 52 16.90 -27.74 2.55
CA GLY A 52 15.78 -28.28 3.34
C GLY A 52 15.34 -27.42 4.53
N GLU A 53 15.76 -26.14 4.59
CA GLU A 53 15.31 -25.24 5.65
C GLU A 53 13.83 -24.80 5.45
N PRO A 54 13.08 -24.62 6.56
CA PRO A 54 11.66 -24.30 6.48
C PRO A 54 11.43 -22.88 5.96
N LYS A 55 10.64 -22.76 4.90
CA LYS A 55 10.15 -21.47 4.38
C LYS A 55 9.45 -20.66 5.49
N PRO A 56 9.60 -19.31 5.51
CA PRO A 56 8.92 -18.48 6.48
C PRO A 56 7.41 -18.73 6.45
N LYS A 57 6.82 -19.00 7.62
CA LYS A 57 5.40 -19.33 7.75
C LYS A 57 4.57 -18.07 7.57
N LEU A 58 3.74 -18.05 6.53
CA LEU A 58 2.73 -17.04 6.32
C LEU A 58 1.36 -17.55 6.83
N PRO A 59 0.56 -16.68 7.47
CA PRO A 59 0.88 -15.28 7.74
C PRO A 59 1.83 -15.10 8.93
N MET A 60 2.70 -14.08 8.87
CA MET A 60 3.71 -13.82 9.90
C MET A 60 3.12 -13.57 11.29
N TRP A 61 1.91 -12.99 11.35
CA TRP A 61 1.25 -12.62 12.61
C TRP A 61 0.81 -13.83 13.43
N SER A 62 0.81 -15.04 12.87
CA SER A 62 0.59 -16.26 13.63
C SER A 62 1.74 -16.61 14.59
N SER A 63 2.89 -15.94 14.47
CA SER A 63 4.07 -16.17 15.31
C SER A 63 4.48 -14.95 16.14
N LEU A 64 3.67 -13.90 16.13
CA LEU A 64 3.90 -12.69 16.94
C LEU A 64 3.14 -12.80 18.26
N SER A 65 3.67 -12.18 19.30
CA SER A 65 2.97 -11.88 20.54
C SER A 65 1.95 -10.74 20.36
N ASP A 66 1.01 -10.63 21.30
CA ASP A 66 0.03 -9.54 21.30
C ASP A 66 0.69 -8.16 21.31
N ASP A 67 1.75 -7.96 22.10
CA ASP A 67 2.47 -6.68 22.18
C ASP A 67 3.16 -6.32 20.85
N GLU A 68 3.75 -7.32 20.17
CA GLU A 68 4.34 -7.12 18.84
C GLU A 68 3.26 -6.76 17.81
N MET A 69 2.11 -7.45 17.84
CA MET A 69 0.98 -7.12 16.98
C MET A 69 0.48 -5.69 17.22
N LEU A 70 0.27 -5.31 18.49
CA LEU A 70 -0.14 -3.95 18.88
C LEU A 70 0.87 -2.90 18.40
N GLY A 71 2.16 -3.20 18.46
CA GLY A 71 3.23 -2.34 17.93
C GLY A 71 3.14 -2.12 16.41
N HIS A 72 2.60 -3.08 15.64
CA HIS A 72 2.44 -2.97 14.20
C HIS A 72 1.17 -2.24 13.75
N ILE A 73 0.10 -2.24 14.57
CA ILE A 73 -1.20 -1.66 14.19
C ILE A 73 -1.11 -0.22 13.67
N PRO A 74 -0.41 0.74 14.33
CA PRO A 74 -0.35 2.12 13.86
C PRO A 74 0.23 2.25 12.45
N ARG A 75 1.22 1.40 12.13
CA ARG A 75 1.84 1.37 10.80
C ARG A 75 0.87 0.83 9.74
N VAL A 76 0.13 -0.24 10.06
CA VAL A 76 -0.87 -0.82 9.16
C VAL A 76 -2.01 0.17 8.90
N ALA A 77 -2.51 0.84 9.96
CA ALA A 77 -3.53 1.88 9.85
C ALA A 77 -3.07 3.03 8.94
N ALA A 78 -1.84 3.54 9.14
CA ALA A 78 -1.30 4.59 8.28
C ALA A 78 -1.19 4.18 6.81
N HIS A 79 -0.93 2.89 6.52
CA HIS A 79 -0.93 2.38 5.16
C HIS A 79 -2.35 2.33 4.56
N ILE A 80 -3.36 1.95 5.36
CA ILE A 80 -4.77 1.98 4.94
C ILE A 80 -5.17 3.43 4.59
N ASP A 81 -4.86 4.39 5.45
CA ASP A 81 -5.19 5.80 5.23
C ASP A 81 -4.54 6.35 3.95
N ALA A 82 -3.26 6.02 3.71
CA ALA A 82 -2.56 6.43 2.50
C ALA A 82 -3.16 5.82 1.24
N THR A 83 -3.48 4.52 1.28
CA THR A 83 -4.07 3.80 0.15
C THR A 83 -5.48 4.32 -0.17
N GLU A 84 -6.27 4.63 0.86
CA GLU A 84 -7.60 5.22 0.69
C GLU A 84 -7.50 6.63 0.09
N ALA A 85 -6.54 7.46 0.54
CA ALA A 85 -6.30 8.78 -0.03
C ALA A 85 -5.92 8.70 -1.51
N ASP A 86 -5.05 7.76 -1.89
CA ASP A 86 -4.69 7.51 -3.28
C ASP A 86 -5.90 7.06 -4.11
N LEU A 87 -6.72 6.13 -3.59
CA LEU A 87 -7.96 5.71 -4.26
C LEU A 87 -8.92 6.89 -4.49
N VAL A 88 -9.11 7.74 -3.49
CA VAL A 88 -9.93 8.95 -3.61
C VAL A 88 -9.37 9.89 -4.69
N ALA A 89 -8.05 10.09 -4.74
CA ALA A 89 -7.40 10.91 -5.75
C ALA A 89 -7.62 10.35 -7.17
N TRP A 90 -7.52 9.03 -7.34
CA TRP A 90 -7.79 8.35 -8.61
C TRP A 90 -9.24 8.53 -9.05
N VAL A 91 -10.20 8.31 -8.14
CA VAL A 91 -11.62 8.51 -8.44
C VAL A 91 -11.91 9.95 -8.83
N ARG A 92 -11.34 10.93 -8.11
CA ARG A 92 -11.46 12.36 -8.46
C ARG A 92 -10.93 12.66 -9.86
N GLU A 93 -9.78 12.10 -10.22
CA GLU A 93 -9.20 12.27 -11.56
C GLU A 93 -10.07 11.62 -12.65
N LEU A 94 -10.62 10.42 -12.40
CA LEU A 94 -11.58 9.78 -13.30
C LEU A 94 -12.83 10.64 -13.49
N ARG A 95 -13.35 11.23 -12.41
CA ARG A 95 -14.48 12.16 -12.46
C ARG A 95 -14.15 13.43 -13.25
N ARG A 96 -12.96 14.01 -13.06
CA ARG A 96 -12.47 15.16 -13.84
C ARG A 96 -12.39 14.83 -15.34
N ARG A 97 -12.08 13.58 -15.69
CA ARG A 97 -12.06 13.07 -17.08
C ARG A 97 -13.45 12.67 -17.62
N GLY A 98 -14.52 12.86 -16.86
CA GLY A 98 -15.89 12.57 -17.29
C GLY A 98 -16.31 11.09 -17.20
N VAL A 99 -15.53 10.24 -16.52
CA VAL A 99 -15.89 8.83 -16.31
C VAL A 99 -17.11 8.74 -15.39
N THR A 100 -18.16 8.01 -15.78
CA THR A 100 -19.43 7.94 -15.04
C THR A 100 -19.30 7.17 -13.72
N TRP A 101 -20.16 7.52 -12.74
CA TRP A 101 -20.25 6.77 -11.47
C TRP A 101 -20.62 5.30 -11.67
N THR A 102 -21.33 4.96 -12.75
CA THR A 102 -21.62 3.57 -13.11
C THR A 102 -20.33 2.82 -13.42
N LYS A 103 -19.45 3.36 -14.28
CA LYS A 103 -18.17 2.73 -14.62
C LYS A 103 -17.22 2.63 -13.42
N ILE A 104 -17.21 3.66 -12.56
CA ILE A 104 -16.40 3.64 -11.33
C ILE A 104 -16.92 2.57 -10.36
N GLY A 105 -18.24 2.48 -10.16
CA GLY A 105 -18.85 1.45 -9.33
C GLY A 105 -18.56 0.03 -9.85
N GLU A 106 -18.71 -0.20 -11.16
CA GLU A 106 -18.38 -1.47 -11.82
C GLU A 106 -16.92 -1.88 -11.57
N SER A 107 -15.97 -0.94 -11.70
CA SER A 107 -14.55 -1.17 -11.43
C SER A 107 -14.25 -1.56 -9.98
N LEU A 108 -15.08 -1.11 -9.04
CA LEU A 108 -14.91 -1.36 -7.61
C LEU A 108 -15.77 -2.52 -7.12
N GLY A 109 -16.58 -3.14 -7.98
CA GLY A 109 -17.52 -4.19 -7.59
C GLY A 109 -18.68 -3.70 -6.72
N ILE A 110 -19.03 -2.41 -6.79
CA ILE A 110 -20.10 -1.79 -5.99
C ILE A 110 -21.15 -1.11 -6.89
N THR A 111 -22.31 -0.77 -6.32
CA THR A 111 -23.35 -0.08 -7.08
C THR A 111 -22.94 1.36 -7.43
N ARG A 112 -23.55 1.93 -8.47
CA ARG A 112 -23.42 3.35 -8.83
C ARG A 112 -23.69 4.26 -7.62
N GLN A 113 -24.72 3.95 -6.84
CA GLN A 113 -25.10 4.73 -5.67
C GLN A 113 -24.01 4.68 -4.60
N SER A 114 -23.51 3.48 -4.26
CA SER A 114 -22.43 3.32 -3.28
C SER A 114 -21.14 4.02 -3.70
N ALA A 115 -20.81 4.00 -5.01
CA ALA A 115 -19.67 4.75 -5.54
C ALA A 115 -19.87 6.27 -5.43
N TRP A 116 -21.07 6.77 -5.71
CA TRP A 116 -21.39 8.18 -5.54
C TRP A 116 -21.31 8.59 -4.06
N GLU A 117 -22.00 7.89 -3.16
CA GLU A 117 -22.02 8.17 -1.72
C GLU A 117 -20.61 8.19 -1.10
N ARG A 118 -19.75 7.25 -1.52
CA ARG A 118 -18.38 7.15 -1.00
C ARG A 118 -17.44 8.25 -1.50
N PHE A 119 -17.54 8.64 -2.77
CA PHE A 119 -16.49 9.42 -3.43
C PHE A 119 -16.94 10.77 -4.00
N SER A 120 -18.24 11.09 -4.02
CA SER A 120 -18.69 12.38 -4.51
C SER A 120 -18.18 13.51 -3.63
N GLY A 121 -18.07 13.27 -2.31
CA GLY A 121 -17.85 14.30 -1.29
C GLY A 121 -18.98 15.33 -1.29
N GLU A 122 -19.37 15.81 -0.12
CA GLU A 122 -19.97 17.15 -0.03
C GLU A 122 -18.81 18.15 -0.22
N GLU A 123 -19.01 19.18 -1.04
CA GLU A 123 -18.03 20.28 -1.23
C GLU A 123 -17.66 20.96 0.10
#